data_AF-A0AA37AF74-F1
#
_entry.id   AF-A0AA37AF74-F1
#
_cell.length_a   1.000
_cell.length_b   1.000
_cell.length_c   1.000
_cell.angle_alpha   90.00
_cell.angle_beta   90.00
_cell.angle_gamma   90.00
#
_symmetry.space_group_name_H-M   'P 1'
#
loop_
_entity.id
_entity.type
_entity.pdbx_description
1 polymer ?
#
loop_
_entity_poly.entity_id
_entity_poly.type
_entity_poly.pdbx_seq_one_letter_code
_entity_poly.pdbx_strand_id
1 'polypeptide(L)'
;MKTYIGTKIIQAEPAFRIDGEIYPESGPVPRSMNREEGYRVHYPDGYESWSPKGVFEQAHLPMTVNPDLRTDAPSISQQMVDDFILETWTQTMGDKTTVVRAMLRNGFEIMESSACVSAENYDEKLGREICLGKIKDKVWFLLGFLLQTAVHGVKKAKTEAGRPAYAMTFGMAIEAAKKGKRIARKGWNGKGQYVELAKAISYKSPTGAVVNAEHDAIGNQALAFVGTSGVQMGWLASQADMLADDWEIVEG
;
A
#
# COMPACT_ATOMS: atom_id res chain seq x y z
N MET A 1 -8.99 27.33 4.58
CA MET A 1 -7.72 26.65 4.21
C MET A 1 -7.97 25.15 4.20
N LYS A 2 -7.19 24.38 3.42
CA LYS A 2 -7.24 22.90 3.41
C LYS A 2 -5.88 22.36 3.80
N THR A 3 -5.86 21.21 4.48
CA THR A 3 -4.65 20.54 4.95
C THR A 3 -4.29 19.39 4.01
N TYR A 4 -3.00 19.23 3.72
CA TYR A 4 -2.48 18.20 2.82
C TYR A 4 -1.30 17.49 3.47
N ILE A 5 -1.13 16.20 3.18
CA ILE A 5 0.05 15.42 3.57
C ILE A 5 0.90 15.19 2.33
N GLY A 6 2.21 15.35 2.44
CA GLY A 6 3.15 15.08 1.36
C GLY A 6 4.55 14.80 1.88
N THR A 7 5.29 14.00 1.10
CA THR A 7 6.70 13.67 1.33
C THR A 7 7.44 13.95 0.03
N LYS A 8 8.65 14.51 0.11
CA LYS A 8 9.50 14.78 -1.06
C LYS A 8 10.93 14.34 -0.77
N ILE A 9 11.64 13.91 -1.81
CA ILE A 9 13.11 13.84 -1.79
C ILE A 9 13.63 15.25 -2.08
N ILE A 10 14.53 15.72 -1.23
CA ILE A 10 15.15 17.04 -1.31
C ILE A 10 16.67 16.90 -1.20
N GLN A 11 17.38 17.91 -1.70
CA GLN A 11 18.80 18.08 -1.42
C GLN A 11 18.96 19.26 -0.48
N ALA A 12 19.88 19.16 0.47
CA ALA A 12 20.14 20.24 1.41
C ALA A 12 21.61 20.33 1.76
N GLU A 13 22.10 21.56 1.91
CA GLU A 13 23.45 21.85 2.37
C GLU A 13 23.41 22.76 3.60
N PRO A 14 24.32 22.60 4.58
CA PRO A 14 24.45 23.54 5.68
C PRO A 14 24.68 24.97 5.19
N ALA A 15 23.91 25.91 5.73
CA ALA A 15 23.96 27.31 5.32
C ALA A 15 23.58 28.24 6.47
N PHE A 16 24.04 29.49 6.38
CA PHE A 16 23.68 30.55 7.30
C PHE A 16 22.70 31.50 6.65
N ARG A 17 21.69 31.93 7.41
CA ARG A 17 20.90 33.11 7.05
C ARG A 17 21.43 34.30 7.84
N ILE A 18 21.80 35.36 7.14
CA ILE A 18 22.30 36.60 7.71
C ILE A 18 21.54 37.74 7.07
N ASP A 19 20.79 38.50 7.87
CA ASP A 19 20.02 39.66 7.44
C ASP A 19 19.08 39.40 6.23
N GLY A 20 18.56 38.17 6.12
CA GLY A 20 17.64 37.73 5.06
C GLY A 20 18.31 37.01 3.88
N GLU A 21 19.63 37.12 3.74
CA GLU A 21 20.40 36.47 2.68
C GLU A 21 20.98 35.13 3.13
N ILE A 22 21.09 34.17 2.21
CA ILE A 22 21.52 32.79 2.49
C ILE A 22 22.96 32.61 1.99
N TYR A 23 23.85 32.18 2.88
CA TYR A 23 25.26 31.94 2.59
C TYR A 23 25.59 30.46 2.85
N PRO A 24 26.10 29.71 1.85
CA PRO A 24 26.54 28.33 2.07
C PRO A 24 27.73 28.30 3.03
N GLU A 25 27.78 27.30 3.91
CA GLU A 25 28.85 27.18 4.91
C GLU A 25 30.23 26.92 4.28
N SER A 26 30.27 26.35 3.08
CA SER A 26 31.49 26.10 2.31
C SER A 26 32.12 27.35 1.70
N GLY A 27 31.39 28.47 1.65
CA GLY A 27 31.79 29.71 0.98
C GLY A 27 32.24 30.83 1.91
N PRO A 28 32.58 32.01 1.37
CA PRO A 28 32.84 33.20 2.18
C PRO A 28 31.56 33.66 2.89
N VAL A 29 31.56 33.61 4.23
CA VAL A 29 30.43 34.04 5.06
C VAL A 29 30.76 35.39 5.73
N PRO A 30 29.91 36.41 5.58
CA PRO A 30 30.07 37.68 6.29
C PRO A 30 30.11 37.47 7.82
N ARG A 31 30.99 38.22 8.51
CA ARG A 31 30.97 38.26 9.97
C ARG A 31 29.78 39.09 10.43
N SER A 32 28.79 38.44 11.05
CA SER A 32 27.61 39.08 11.62
C SER A 32 27.23 38.44 12.95
N MET A 33 26.64 39.23 13.85
CA MET A 33 26.04 38.72 15.09
C MET A 33 24.63 38.17 14.88
N ASN A 34 23.97 38.49 13.76
CA ASN A 34 22.61 38.05 13.44
C ASN A 34 22.61 36.77 12.58
N ARG A 35 23.48 35.82 12.92
CA ARG A 35 23.65 34.58 12.13
C ARG A 35 22.69 33.51 12.61
N GLU A 36 21.87 32.99 11.69
CA GLU A 36 21.01 31.84 11.95
C GLU A 36 21.57 30.59 11.25
N GLU A 37 21.75 29.50 12.01
CA GLU A 37 22.14 28.21 11.44
C GLU A 37 20.95 27.50 10.80
N GLY A 38 21.17 26.93 9.62
CA GLY A 38 20.15 26.17 8.95
C GLY A 38 20.66 25.43 7.73
N TYR A 39 19.73 25.15 6.83
CA TYR A 39 19.98 24.45 5.60
C TYR A 39 19.39 25.22 4.44
N ARG A 40 20.18 25.37 3.38
CA ARG A 40 19.64 25.72 2.06
C ARG A 40 19.10 24.42 1.45
N VAL A 41 17.84 24.45 1.05
CA VAL A 41 17.10 23.29 0.57
C VAL A 41 16.74 23.49 -0.89
N HIS A 42 17.14 22.53 -1.73
CA HIS A 42 16.85 22.46 -3.15
C HIS A 42 15.79 21.39 -3.42
N TYR A 43 14.72 21.78 -4.09
CA TYR A 43 13.63 20.89 -4.47
C TYR A 43 13.77 20.43 -5.93
N PRO A 44 13.20 19.26 -6.30
CA PRO A 44 13.30 18.74 -7.67
C PRO A 44 12.67 19.63 -8.74
N ASP A 45 11.76 20.52 -8.38
CA ASP A 45 11.12 21.49 -9.28
C ASP A 45 11.95 22.77 -9.48
N GLY A 46 13.15 22.84 -8.90
CA GLY A 46 14.04 24.00 -8.95
C GLY A 46 13.71 25.09 -7.93
N TYR A 47 12.68 24.89 -7.09
CA TYR A 47 12.43 25.78 -5.96
C TYR A 47 13.55 25.65 -4.93
N GLU A 48 13.92 26.77 -4.32
CA GLU A 48 14.88 26.80 -3.22
C GLU A 48 14.26 27.46 -1.99
N SER A 49 14.66 26.99 -0.82
CA SER A 49 14.25 27.59 0.45
C SER A 49 15.38 27.51 1.48
N TRP A 50 15.19 28.20 2.60
CA TRP A 50 16.02 28.02 3.77
C TRP A 50 15.19 27.53 4.95
N SER A 51 15.74 26.59 5.72
CA SER A 51 15.11 26.02 6.90
C SER A 51 16.04 26.16 8.11
N PRO A 52 15.56 26.63 9.27
CA PRO A 52 16.35 26.60 10.51
C PRO A 52 16.82 25.19 10.83
N LYS A 53 18.02 25.08 11.41
CA LYS A 53 18.69 23.78 11.67
C LYS A 53 17.80 22.79 12.41
N GLY A 54 17.28 23.17 13.58
CA GLY A 54 16.43 22.30 14.38
C GLY A 54 15.12 21.88 13.68
N VAL A 55 14.52 22.79 12.90
CA VAL A 55 13.31 22.48 12.11
C VAL A 55 13.63 21.48 11.00
N PHE A 56 14.77 21.65 10.34
CA PHE A 56 15.20 20.78 9.27
C PHE A 56 15.52 19.37 9.80
N GLU A 57 16.36 19.26 10.82
CA GLU A 57 16.79 18.00 11.42
C GLU A 57 15.62 17.22 12.04
N GLN A 58 14.60 17.91 12.57
CA GLN A 58 13.39 17.27 13.11
C GLN A 58 12.50 16.67 12.01
N ALA A 59 12.47 17.28 10.82
CA ALA A 59 11.54 16.93 9.75
C ALA A 59 12.12 15.97 8.70
N HIS A 60 13.44 15.81 8.62
CA HIS A 60 14.09 15.11 7.52
C HIS A 60 14.96 13.94 8.01
N LEU A 61 14.81 12.79 7.35
CA LEU A 61 15.65 11.63 7.53
C LEU A 61 16.74 11.65 6.43
N PRO A 62 18.04 11.71 6.77
CA PRO A 62 19.10 11.64 5.78
C PRO A 62 19.06 10.29 5.07
N MET A 63 19.20 10.32 3.75
CA MET A 63 19.31 9.12 2.93
C MET A 63 20.77 8.76 2.71
N THR A 64 21.11 7.49 2.92
CA THR A 64 22.41 6.92 2.53
C THR A 64 22.22 6.07 1.29
N VAL A 65 22.95 6.37 0.21
CA VAL A 65 23.01 5.48 -0.96
C VAL A 65 23.75 4.20 -0.53
N ASN A 66 23.13 3.05 -0.79
CA ASN A 66 23.76 1.76 -0.50
C ASN A 66 24.73 1.41 -1.65
N PRO A 67 26.07 1.39 -1.43
CA PRO A 67 27.05 1.15 -2.48
C PRO A 67 27.01 -0.29 -3.02
N ASP A 68 26.38 -1.22 -2.30
CA ASP A 68 26.27 -2.62 -2.71
C ASP A 68 25.13 -2.88 -3.70
N LEU A 69 24.30 -1.87 -4.01
CA LEU A 69 23.19 -1.99 -4.94
C LEU A 69 23.62 -1.69 -6.38
N ARG A 70 22.81 -2.18 -7.34
CA ARG A 70 23.08 -2.06 -8.78
C ARG A 70 23.01 -0.63 -9.33
N THR A 71 22.42 0.29 -8.58
CA THR A 71 22.14 1.66 -9.02
C THR A 71 22.22 2.62 -7.84
N ASP A 72 22.50 3.89 -8.11
CA ASP A 72 22.46 4.98 -7.11
C ASP A 72 21.03 5.47 -6.79
N ALA A 73 20.01 4.69 -7.16
CA ALA A 73 18.63 5.03 -6.86
C ALA A 73 18.38 5.04 -5.34
N PRO A 74 17.51 5.94 -4.85
CA PRO A 74 17.12 5.98 -3.45
C PRO A 74 16.68 4.60 -2.93
N SER A 75 17.20 4.18 -1.78
CA SER A 75 16.84 2.91 -1.14
C SER A 75 16.84 3.02 0.39
N ILE A 76 16.13 2.11 1.05
CA ILE A 76 16.19 1.94 2.51
C ILE A 76 17.22 0.86 2.83
N SER A 77 18.12 1.16 3.78
CA SER A 77 19.12 0.21 4.27
C SER A 77 18.73 -0.36 5.63
N GLN A 78 19.38 -1.47 6.03
CA GLN A 78 19.20 -2.03 7.38
C GLN A 78 19.62 -1.04 8.45
N GLN A 79 20.68 -0.26 8.21
CA GLN A 79 21.12 0.78 9.13
C GLN A 79 20.04 1.84 9.33
N MET A 80 19.36 2.28 8.26
CA MET A 80 18.24 3.22 8.39
C MET A 80 17.10 2.64 9.22
N VAL A 81 16.79 1.35 9.07
CA VAL A 81 15.76 0.67 9.87
C VAL A 81 16.16 0.61 11.35
N ASP A 82 17.39 0.21 11.62
CA ASP A 82 17.92 0.07 12.97
C ASP A 82 17.99 1.43 13.68
N ASP A 83 18.47 2.48 12.98
CA ASP A 83 18.55 3.85 13.51
C ASP A 83 17.18 4.51 13.71
N PHE A 84 16.14 4.01 13.02
CA PHE A 84 14.79 4.53 13.16
C PHE A 84 14.08 4.00 14.42
N ILE A 85 14.55 2.89 14.98
CA ILE A 85 14.07 2.35 16.26
C ILE A 85 14.81 3.08 17.38
N LEU A 86 14.10 3.92 18.13
CA LEU A 86 14.69 4.77 19.15
C LEU A 86 14.84 4.03 20.49
N GLU A 87 13.79 3.34 20.93
CA GLU A 87 13.77 2.65 22.22
C GLU A 87 12.91 1.39 22.14
N THR A 88 13.25 0.37 22.94
CA THR A 88 12.47 -0.87 23.02
C THR A 88 12.27 -1.32 24.46
N TRP A 89 11.07 -1.80 24.78
CA TRP A 89 10.71 -2.37 26.07
C TRP A 89 10.23 -3.80 25.87
N THR A 90 10.65 -4.69 26.74
CA THR A 90 10.25 -6.10 26.74
C THR A 90 9.56 -6.43 28.04
N GLN A 91 8.48 -7.20 27.93
CA GLN A 91 7.80 -7.75 29.08
C GLN A 91 7.33 -9.18 28.78
N THR A 92 7.34 -10.01 29.80
CA THR A 92 6.61 -11.27 29.81
C THR A 92 5.14 -11.00 30.16
N MET A 93 4.21 -11.43 29.32
CA MET A 93 2.76 -11.39 29.56
C MET A 93 2.26 -12.81 29.88
N GLY A 94 1.75 -13.00 31.09
CA GLY A 94 1.45 -14.33 31.60
C GLY A 94 2.73 -15.09 31.93
N ASP A 95 2.81 -16.37 31.58
CA ASP A 95 3.91 -17.29 31.90
C ASP A 95 4.83 -17.60 30.71
N LYS A 96 4.39 -17.31 29.47
CA LYS A 96 5.06 -17.84 28.27
C LYS A 96 4.96 -16.97 27.00
N THR A 97 4.53 -15.72 27.15
CA THR A 97 4.40 -14.79 26.02
C THR A 97 5.32 -13.59 26.22
N THR A 98 6.28 -13.39 25.31
CA THR A 98 7.08 -12.16 25.26
C THR A 98 6.33 -11.12 24.43
N VAL A 99 6.21 -9.91 24.95
CA VAL A 99 5.73 -8.73 24.22
C VAL A 99 6.86 -7.72 24.16
N VAL A 100 7.12 -7.18 22.96
CA VAL A 100 8.09 -6.10 22.75
C VAL A 100 7.38 -4.90 22.15
N ARG A 101 7.55 -3.75 22.80
CA ARG A 101 7.14 -2.44 22.31
C ARG A 101 8.38 -1.70 21.82
N ALA A 102 8.28 -1.03 20.68
CA ALA A 102 9.32 -0.16 20.14
C ALA A 102 8.75 1.23 19.85
N MET A 103 9.47 2.26 20.27
CA MET A 103 9.23 3.65 19.89
C MET A 103 10.15 4.00 18.72
N LEU A 104 9.57 4.54 17.64
CA LEU A 104 10.31 5.00 16.48
C LEU A 104 10.72 6.47 16.65
N ARG A 105 11.68 6.93 15.83
CA ARG A 105 12.20 8.32 15.85
C ARG A 105 11.12 9.40 15.77
N ASN A 106 10.01 9.12 15.09
CA ASN A 106 8.89 10.05 14.94
C ASN A 106 7.84 9.94 16.08
N GLY A 107 8.11 9.15 17.12
CA GLY A 107 7.19 8.89 18.23
C GLY A 107 6.10 7.86 17.94
N PHE A 108 6.07 7.27 16.74
CA PHE A 108 5.13 6.18 16.44
C PHE A 108 5.56 4.90 17.16
N GLU A 109 4.61 4.11 17.62
CA GLU A 109 4.88 2.90 18.40
C GLU A 109 4.44 1.64 17.67
N ILE A 110 5.30 0.63 17.72
CA ILE A 110 5.03 -0.70 17.20
C ILE A 110 5.11 -1.68 18.36
N MET A 111 4.17 -2.62 18.40
CA MET A 111 4.16 -3.71 19.36
C MET A 111 4.11 -5.04 18.62
N GLU A 112 4.90 -5.99 19.11
CA GLU A 112 4.95 -7.36 18.62
C GLU A 112 4.98 -8.35 19.77
N SER A 113 4.54 -9.58 19.50
CA SER A 113 4.53 -10.64 20.48
C SER A 113 5.02 -11.98 19.92
N SER A 114 5.55 -12.80 20.81
CA SER A 114 5.93 -14.18 20.58
C SER A 114 5.47 -15.02 21.78
N ALA A 115 4.87 -16.18 21.52
CA ALA A 115 4.40 -17.10 22.57
C ALA A 115 4.94 -18.50 22.31
N CYS A 116 5.31 -19.21 23.37
CA CYS A 116 5.68 -20.63 23.29
C CYS A 116 4.60 -21.53 23.91
N VAL A 117 4.67 -22.83 23.61
CA VAL A 117 3.67 -23.81 24.05
C VAL A 117 3.85 -24.15 25.53
N SER A 118 5.10 -24.40 25.94
CA SER A 118 5.49 -24.78 27.31
C SER A 118 6.12 -23.60 28.05
N ALA A 119 5.63 -23.32 29.26
CA ALA A 119 6.21 -22.33 30.17
C ALA A 119 7.59 -22.74 30.68
N GLU A 120 7.85 -24.05 30.83
CA GLU A 120 9.17 -24.56 31.24
C GLU A 120 10.25 -24.28 30.19
N ASN A 121 9.87 -24.25 28.91
CA ASN A 121 10.76 -23.95 27.79
C ASN A 121 10.76 -22.46 27.42
N TYR A 122 10.14 -21.59 28.22
CA TYR A 122 10.05 -20.17 27.94
C TYR A 122 11.43 -19.50 28.05
N ASP A 123 11.80 -18.74 27.02
CA ASP A 123 12.99 -17.91 26.98
C ASP A 123 12.62 -16.50 26.50
N GLU A 124 12.66 -15.53 27.41
CA GLU A 124 12.34 -14.13 27.12
C GLU A 124 13.29 -13.53 26.07
N LYS A 125 14.57 -13.92 26.07
CA LYS A 125 15.57 -13.40 25.13
C LYS A 125 15.27 -13.87 23.72
N LEU A 126 14.99 -15.17 23.56
CA LEU A 126 14.58 -15.73 22.26
C LEU A 126 13.28 -15.08 21.78
N GLY A 127 12.30 -14.95 22.67
CA GLY A 127 11.04 -14.26 22.34
C GLY A 127 11.27 -12.80 21.92
N ARG A 128 12.18 -12.09 22.58
CA ARG A 128 12.56 -10.71 22.27
C ARG A 128 13.23 -10.63 20.89
N GLU A 129 14.17 -11.50 20.57
CA GLU A 129 14.83 -11.53 19.26
C GLU A 129 13.82 -11.73 18.12
N ILE A 130 12.88 -12.67 18.28
CA ILE A 130 11.80 -12.90 17.32
C ILE A 130 10.94 -11.64 17.15
N CYS A 131 10.55 -10.98 18.25
CA CYS A 131 9.74 -9.77 18.18
C CYS A 131 10.51 -8.61 17.54
N LEU A 132 11.80 -8.45 17.84
CA LEU A 132 12.65 -7.42 17.23
C LEU A 132 12.79 -7.63 15.72
N GLY A 133 12.91 -8.87 15.25
CA GLY A 133 12.88 -9.18 13.82
C GLY A 133 11.59 -8.69 13.15
N LYS A 134 10.44 -9.04 13.72
CA LYS A 134 9.12 -8.58 13.22
C LYS A 134 8.98 -7.05 13.24
N ILE A 135 9.49 -6.39 14.28
CA ILE A 135 9.48 -4.92 14.38
C ILE A 135 10.35 -4.32 13.27
N LYS A 136 11.56 -4.84 13.04
CA LYS A 136 12.44 -4.39 11.95
C LYS A 136 11.77 -4.55 10.58
N ASP A 137 11.11 -5.68 10.33
CA ASP A 137 10.36 -5.91 9.08
C ASP A 137 9.25 -4.86 8.88
N LYS A 138 8.49 -4.54 9.94
CA LYS A 138 7.47 -3.49 9.90
C LYS A 138 8.06 -2.11 9.64
N VAL A 139 9.16 -1.76 10.32
CA VAL A 139 9.84 -0.48 10.09
C VAL A 139 10.37 -0.40 8.67
N TRP A 140 10.96 -1.47 8.15
CA TRP A 140 11.40 -1.56 6.76
C TRP A 140 10.25 -1.31 5.79
N PHE A 141 9.11 -1.98 6.00
CA PHE A 141 7.92 -1.78 5.19
C PHE A 141 7.43 -0.32 5.22
N LEU A 142 7.38 0.29 6.41
CA LEU A 142 6.94 1.69 6.58
C LEU A 142 7.90 2.69 5.93
N LEU A 143 9.21 2.52 6.10
CA LEU A 143 10.21 3.37 5.47
C LEU A 143 10.20 3.19 3.94
N GLY A 144 10.00 1.96 3.46
CA GLY A 144 9.84 1.67 2.03
C GLY A 144 8.61 2.37 1.45
N PHE A 145 7.47 2.31 2.14
CA PHE A 145 6.25 3.04 1.77
C PHE A 145 6.47 4.56 1.74
N LEU A 146 7.17 5.11 2.75
CA LEU A 146 7.50 6.52 2.83
C LEU A 146 8.39 6.94 1.65
N LEU A 147 9.42 6.15 1.33
CA LEU A 147 10.32 6.41 0.21
C LEU A 147 9.59 6.32 -1.14
N GLN A 148 8.78 5.29 -1.35
CA GLN A 148 7.94 5.14 -2.55
C GLN A 148 7.06 6.39 -2.76
N THR A 149 6.46 6.88 -1.66
CA THR A 149 5.65 8.11 -1.66
C THR A 149 6.50 9.34 -2.00
N ALA A 150 7.72 9.43 -1.51
CA ALA A 150 8.63 10.54 -1.81
C ALA A 150 9.09 10.55 -3.29
N VAL A 151 9.29 9.37 -3.88
CA VAL A 151 9.70 9.21 -5.29
C VAL A 151 8.54 9.47 -6.26
N HIS A 152 7.35 8.95 -5.97
CA HIS A 152 6.24 8.93 -6.94
C HIS A 152 5.06 9.87 -6.57
N GLY A 153 5.08 10.43 -5.37
CA GLY A 153 3.95 11.16 -4.79
C GLY A 153 2.78 10.25 -4.41
N VAL A 154 1.67 10.85 -3.97
CA VAL A 154 0.42 10.16 -3.56
C VAL A 154 -0.56 10.02 -4.74
N LYS A 155 -0.09 10.15 -5.99
CA LYS A 155 -0.97 10.06 -7.17
C LYS A 155 -1.47 8.62 -7.34
N LYS A 156 -2.68 8.44 -7.90
CA LYS A 156 -3.17 7.11 -8.29
C LYS A 156 -2.12 6.46 -9.19
N ALA A 157 -1.68 5.25 -8.82
CA ALA A 157 -0.78 4.47 -9.65
C ALA A 157 -1.39 4.34 -11.06
N LYS A 158 -0.67 4.81 -12.07
CA LYS A 158 -0.91 4.40 -13.45
C LYS A 158 -0.17 3.07 -13.58
N THR A 159 -0.85 1.97 -13.87
CA THR A 159 -0.15 0.73 -14.19
C THR A 159 0.59 0.92 -15.52
N GLU A 160 1.57 0.07 -15.80
CA GLU A 160 2.15 -0.06 -17.14
C GLU A 160 1.00 -0.14 -18.17
N ALA A 161 1.10 0.65 -19.24
CA ALA A 161 0.05 0.93 -20.24
C ALA A 161 -1.10 1.90 -19.85
N GLY A 162 -0.99 2.67 -18.77
CA GLY A 162 -1.91 3.78 -18.49
C GLY A 162 -3.29 3.36 -17.98
N ARG A 163 -3.45 2.12 -17.52
CA ARG A 163 -4.72 1.63 -16.96
C ARG A 163 -4.89 2.07 -15.50
N PRO A 164 -6.11 2.37 -15.04
CA PRO A 164 -6.37 2.68 -13.64
C PRO A 164 -6.19 1.42 -12.77
N ALA A 165 -5.45 1.53 -11.67
CA ALA A 165 -5.19 0.42 -10.73
C ALA A 165 -6.44 -0.19 -10.05
N TYR A 166 -7.63 0.36 -10.30
CA TYR A 166 -8.93 -0.11 -9.79
C TYR A 166 -9.82 -0.74 -10.87
N ALA A 167 -9.24 -1.07 -12.02
CA ALA A 167 -9.93 -1.74 -13.11
C ALA A 167 -10.26 -3.19 -12.67
N MET A 168 -11.55 -3.54 -12.59
CA MET A 168 -11.98 -4.89 -12.21
C MET A 168 -11.75 -5.81 -13.41
N THR A 169 -10.85 -6.77 -13.26
CA THR A 169 -10.58 -7.76 -14.31
C THR A 169 -11.74 -8.74 -14.43
N PHE A 170 -11.82 -9.46 -15.55
CA PHE A 170 -12.77 -10.56 -15.71
C PHE A 170 -12.68 -11.60 -14.57
N GLY A 171 -11.46 -11.95 -14.15
CA GLY A 171 -11.26 -12.89 -13.03
C GLY A 171 -11.86 -12.39 -11.71
N MET A 172 -11.68 -11.10 -11.40
CA MET A 172 -12.31 -10.48 -10.24
C MET A 172 -13.84 -10.48 -10.35
N ALA A 173 -14.38 -10.24 -11.56
CA ALA A 173 -15.82 -10.27 -11.81
C ALA A 173 -16.40 -11.66 -11.57
N ILE A 174 -15.76 -12.72 -12.05
CA ILE A 174 -16.20 -14.10 -11.79
C ILE A 174 -16.20 -14.43 -10.29
N GLU A 175 -15.18 -14.00 -9.53
CA GLU A 175 -15.15 -14.19 -8.09
C GLU A 175 -16.27 -13.41 -7.36
N ALA A 176 -16.63 -12.22 -7.86
CA ALA A 176 -17.78 -11.48 -7.34
C ALA A 176 -19.11 -12.20 -7.63
N ALA A 177 -19.29 -12.73 -8.85
CA ALA A 177 -20.48 -13.50 -9.23
C ALA A 177 -20.66 -14.75 -8.37
N LYS A 178 -19.58 -15.50 -8.08
CA LYS A 178 -19.60 -16.63 -7.14
C LYS A 178 -20.06 -16.24 -5.73
N LYS A 179 -19.81 -14.99 -5.32
CA LYS A 179 -20.28 -14.40 -4.06
C LYS A 179 -21.70 -13.81 -4.15
N GLY A 180 -22.44 -14.11 -5.21
CA GLY A 180 -23.83 -13.69 -5.41
C GLY A 180 -23.98 -12.23 -5.83
N LYS A 181 -22.92 -11.61 -6.36
CA LYS A 181 -22.99 -10.25 -6.91
C LYS A 181 -23.39 -10.29 -8.39
N ARG A 182 -24.10 -9.26 -8.85
CA ARG A 182 -24.34 -9.00 -10.28
C ARG A 182 -23.14 -8.27 -10.84
N ILE A 183 -22.69 -8.67 -12.03
CA ILE A 183 -21.51 -8.11 -12.70
C ILE A 183 -21.87 -7.60 -14.08
N ALA A 184 -21.26 -6.50 -14.51
CA ALA A 184 -21.43 -5.95 -15.85
C ALA A 184 -20.13 -5.29 -16.32
N ARG A 185 -20.01 -5.07 -17.63
CA ARG A 185 -18.97 -4.21 -18.19
C ARG A 185 -19.45 -2.78 -18.28
N LYS A 186 -18.54 -1.82 -18.08
CA LYS A 186 -18.85 -0.39 -18.28
C LYS A 186 -19.27 -0.14 -19.73
N GLY A 187 -20.48 0.36 -19.91
CA GLY A 187 -21.02 0.67 -21.23
C GLY A 187 -21.45 -0.54 -22.05
N TRP A 188 -21.72 -1.69 -21.40
CA TRP A 188 -22.37 -2.81 -22.10
C TRP A 188 -23.72 -2.36 -22.69
N ASN A 189 -24.05 -2.87 -23.88
CA ASN A 189 -25.12 -2.39 -24.78
C ASN A 189 -26.55 -2.66 -24.27
N GLY A 190 -26.93 -2.01 -23.17
CA GLY A 190 -28.29 -1.90 -22.67
C GLY A 190 -28.34 -1.46 -21.23
N LYS A 191 -29.23 -0.51 -20.88
CA LYS A 191 -29.47 -0.13 -19.49
C LYS A 191 -29.95 -1.37 -18.71
N GLY A 192 -29.30 -1.66 -17.58
CA GLY A 192 -29.69 -2.74 -16.68
C GLY A 192 -29.29 -4.15 -17.09
N GLN A 193 -28.38 -4.31 -18.06
CA GLN A 193 -27.85 -5.62 -18.41
C GLN A 193 -26.76 -6.05 -17.42
N TYR A 194 -26.79 -7.31 -17.01
CA TYR A 194 -25.79 -7.89 -16.11
C TYR A 194 -25.68 -9.40 -16.26
N VAL A 195 -24.63 -9.96 -15.67
CA VAL A 195 -24.43 -11.41 -15.49
C VAL A 195 -24.47 -11.72 -14.00
N GLU A 196 -25.10 -12.83 -13.65
CA GLU A 196 -25.11 -13.36 -12.27
C GLU A 196 -24.96 -14.89 -12.27
N LEU A 197 -24.57 -15.45 -11.11
CA LEU A 197 -24.50 -16.89 -10.93
C LEU A 197 -25.89 -17.42 -10.53
N ALA A 198 -26.56 -18.07 -11.47
CA ALA A 198 -27.83 -18.74 -11.22
C ALA A 198 -27.62 -20.13 -10.61
N LYS A 199 -28.57 -20.54 -9.76
CA LYS A 199 -28.62 -21.86 -9.11
C LYS A 199 -30.05 -22.41 -9.18
N ALA A 200 -30.21 -23.73 -9.03
CA ALA A 200 -31.53 -24.40 -9.05
C ALA A 200 -32.29 -24.23 -10.38
N ILE A 201 -31.55 -24.34 -11.47
CA ILE A 201 -32.00 -24.28 -12.86
C ILE A 201 -32.77 -25.57 -13.19
N SER A 202 -33.93 -25.40 -13.83
CA SER A 202 -34.77 -26.48 -14.32
C SER A 202 -35.44 -26.10 -15.65
N TYR A 203 -35.89 -27.11 -16.40
CA TYR A 203 -36.67 -26.94 -17.63
C TYR A 203 -37.81 -27.96 -17.69
N LYS A 204 -38.79 -27.73 -18.56
CA LYS A 204 -39.84 -28.71 -18.87
C LYS A 204 -39.46 -29.51 -20.11
N SER A 205 -39.46 -30.83 -20.00
CA SER A 205 -39.29 -31.73 -21.14
C SER A 205 -40.51 -31.65 -22.08
N PRO A 206 -40.42 -32.16 -23.32
CA PRO A 206 -41.57 -32.31 -24.20
C PRO A 206 -42.72 -33.14 -23.62
N THR A 207 -42.45 -34.00 -22.64
CA THR A 207 -43.47 -34.80 -21.93
C THR A 207 -44.13 -34.04 -20.76
N GLY A 208 -43.72 -32.80 -20.51
CA GLY A 208 -44.23 -31.96 -19.42
C GLY A 208 -43.57 -32.22 -18.06
N ALA A 209 -42.62 -33.15 -17.97
CA ALA A 209 -41.87 -33.40 -16.74
C ALA A 209 -40.86 -32.27 -16.48
N VAL A 210 -40.72 -31.86 -15.22
CA VAL A 210 -39.68 -30.91 -14.80
C VAL A 210 -38.37 -31.67 -14.64
N VAL A 211 -37.32 -31.19 -15.29
CA VAL A 211 -35.97 -31.76 -15.24
C VAL A 211 -35.03 -30.72 -14.65
N ASN A 212 -34.32 -31.09 -13.58
CA ASN A 212 -33.27 -30.27 -12.99
C ASN A 212 -31.97 -30.39 -13.80
N ALA A 213 -31.32 -29.27 -14.07
CA ALA A 213 -30.09 -29.21 -14.85
C ALA A 213 -28.86 -29.51 -13.97
N GLU A 214 -28.74 -30.77 -13.52
CA GLU A 214 -27.57 -31.23 -12.77
C GLU A 214 -26.41 -31.61 -13.71
N HIS A 215 -25.19 -31.23 -13.34
CA HIS A 215 -23.96 -31.58 -14.07
C HIS A 215 -22.84 -31.92 -13.09
N ASP A 216 -22.12 -33.02 -13.31
CA ASP A 216 -21.13 -33.57 -12.36
C ASP A 216 -20.05 -32.56 -11.92
N ALA A 217 -19.58 -31.71 -12.83
CA ALA A 217 -18.48 -30.77 -12.55
C ALA A 217 -18.90 -29.44 -11.87
N ILE A 218 -20.10 -28.93 -12.16
CA ILE A 218 -20.52 -27.57 -11.75
C ILE A 218 -21.80 -27.59 -10.91
N GLY A 219 -22.38 -28.77 -10.69
CA GLY A 219 -23.70 -28.94 -10.10
C GLY A 219 -24.78 -28.22 -10.89
N ASN A 220 -25.83 -27.81 -10.20
CA ASN A 220 -26.92 -27.03 -10.76
C ASN A 220 -26.62 -25.52 -10.73
N GLN A 221 -25.67 -25.10 -11.57
CA GLN A 221 -25.24 -23.71 -11.65
C GLN A 221 -24.92 -23.31 -13.09
N ALA A 222 -25.19 -22.05 -13.43
CA ALA A 222 -24.75 -21.45 -14.68
C ALA A 222 -24.66 -19.93 -14.54
N LEU A 223 -23.81 -19.30 -15.34
CA LEU A 223 -23.90 -17.85 -15.50
C LEU A 223 -25.15 -17.53 -16.32
N ALA A 224 -26.00 -16.66 -15.79
CA ALA A 224 -27.17 -16.14 -16.47
C ALA A 224 -26.86 -14.73 -16.95
N PHE A 225 -27.09 -14.46 -18.22
CA PHE A 225 -27.10 -13.11 -18.77
C PHE A 225 -28.51 -12.56 -18.71
N VAL A 226 -28.70 -11.50 -17.95
CA VAL A 226 -29.97 -10.80 -17.84
C VAL A 226 -29.92 -9.60 -18.78
N GLY A 227 -30.56 -9.77 -19.95
CA GLY A 227 -30.65 -8.76 -20.98
C GLY A 227 -31.98 -7.99 -20.93
N THR A 228 -32.11 -7.01 -21.81
CA THR A 228 -33.38 -6.26 -21.98
C THR A 228 -34.51 -7.13 -22.54
N SER A 229 -34.17 -8.23 -23.21
CA SER A 229 -35.13 -9.15 -23.83
C SER A 229 -35.42 -10.39 -22.98
N GLY A 230 -34.87 -10.46 -21.76
CA GLY A 230 -35.05 -11.59 -20.85
C GLY A 230 -33.73 -12.22 -20.40
N VAL A 231 -33.84 -13.40 -19.81
CA VAL A 231 -32.71 -14.14 -19.21
C VAL A 231 -32.22 -15.21 -20.17
N GLN A 232 -30.93 -15.17 -20.51
CA GLN A 232 -30.24 -16.23 -21.23
C GLN A 232 -29.40 -17.04 -20.24
N MET A 233 -29.75 -18.30 -20.05
CA MET A 233 -29.00 -19.25 -19.24
C MET A 233 -27.76 -19.76 -20.00
N GLY A 234 -26.64 -19.93 -19.29
CA GLY A 234 -25.40 -20.43 -19.88
C GLY A 234 -24.66 -19.37 -20.70
N TRP A 235 -24.54 -18.16 -20.16
CA TRP A 235 -23.79 -17.08 -20.80
C TRP A 235 -22.34 -17.50 -21.07
N LEU A 236 -21.91 -17.33 -22.32
CA LEU A 236 -20.56 -17.61 -22.78
C LEU A 236 -19.79 -16.30 -22.90
N ALA A 237 -18.77 -16.11 -22.05
CA ALA A 237 -17.91 -14.93 -22.12
C ALA A 237 -17.11 -14.93 -23.43
N SER A 238 -17.13 -13.80 -24.15
CA SER A 238 -16.32 -13.63 -25.36
C SER A 238 -14.84 -13.40 -25.01
N GLN A 239 -13.95 -13.50 -26.01
CA GLN A 239 -12.55 -13.08 -25.84
C GLN A 239 -12.43 -11.63 -25.37
N ALA A 240 -13.33 -10.74 -25.85
CA ALA A 240 -13.35 -9.34 -25.42
C ALA A 240 -13.76 -9.20 -23.94
N ASP A 241 -14.68 -10.06 -23.47
CA ASP A 241 -15.11 -10.08 -22.07
C ASP A 241 -14.01 -10.58 -21.14
N MET A 242 -13.35 -11.66 -21.54
CA MET A 242 -12.27 -12.29 -20.78
C MET A 242 -11.01 -11.41 -20.68
N LEU A 243 -10.75 -10.58 -21.69
CA LEU A 243 -9.60 -9.67 -21.74
C LEU A 243 -9.89 -8.26 -21.23
N ALA A 244 -11.13 -7.99 -20.80
CA ALA A 244 -11.53 -6.68 -20.32
C ALA A 244 -11.19 -6.44 -18.84
N ASP A 245 -10.84 -5.19 -18.54
CA ASP A 245 -10.57 -4.69 -17.19
C ASP A 245 -11.63 -3.67 -16.73
N ASP A 246 -12.72 -3.51 -17.49
CA ASP A 246 -13.77 -2.53 -17.26
C ASP A 246 -15.01 -3.11 -16.58
N TRP A 247 -14.86 -4.24 -15.88
CA TRP A 247 -15.94 -4.84 -15.12
C TRP A 247 -16.34 -4.00 -13.91
N GLU A 248 -17.57 -4.17 -13.44
CA GLU A 248 -18.09 -3.59 -12.22
C GLU A 248 -19.15 -4.48 -11.58
N ILE A 249 -19.29 -4.35 -10.26
CA ILE A 249 -20.42 -4.91 -9.53
C ILE A 249 -21.58 -3.93 -9.65
N VAL A 250 -22.74 -4.41 -10.06
CA VAL A 250 -23.97 -3.62 -10.13
C VAL A 250 -24.91 -4.01 -8.99
N GLU A 251 -25.57 -3.02 -8.39
CA GLU A 251 -26.55 -3.27 -7.33
C GLU A 251 -27.85 -3.82 -7.89
N GLY A 252 -28.50 -4.64 -7.06
CA GLY A 252 -29.63 -5.46 -7.48
C GLY A 252 -31.00 -4.88 -7.19
#